data_AF-D3SLT5-F1
#
_entry.id   AF-D3SLT5-F1
#
_cell.length_a   1.000
_cell.length_b   1.000
_cell.length_c   1.000
_cell.angle_alpha   90.00
_cell.angle_beta   90.00
_cell.angle_gamma   90.00
#
_symmetry.space_group_name_H-M   'P 1'
#
loop_
_entity.id
_entity.type
_entity.pdbx_description
1 polymer ?
#
loop_
_entity_poly.entity_id
_entity_poly.type
_entity_poly.pdbx_seq_one_letter_code
_entity_poly.pdbx_strand_id
1 'polypeptide(L)'
;MEEITHHVLQISRLLGLAEPVGFMLSYEMGDLWIDVYLEKDEDGQFSGRTYTLSVPLHKRERLESLVRSFFNGNVQISNDNERLYVSFSQEEWEEINRELTSLF
;
A
#
# COMPACT_ATOMS: atom_id res chain seq x y z
N MET A 1 -2.58 4.55 -17.05
CA MET A 1 -1.95 3.25 -16.75
C MET A 1 -0.69 3.04 -17.57
N GLU A 2 -0.70 3.38 -18.87
CA GLU A 2 0.51 3.42 -19.70
C GLU A 2 1.64 4.28 -19.12
N GLU A 3 1.33 5.46 -18.55
CA GLU A 3 2.33 6.32 -17.91
C GLU A 3 3.04 5.65 -16.72
N ILE A 4 2.31 4.94 -15.85
CA ILE A 4 2.91 4.23 -14.71
C ILE A 4 3.83 3.12 -15.22
N THR A 5 3.37 2.34 -16.20
CA THR A 5 4.18 1.29 -16.82
C THR A 5 5.45 1.88 -17.42
N HIS A 6 5.35 2.99 -18.14
CA HIS A 6 6.50 3.69 -18.67
C HIS A 6 7.48 4.08 -17.56
N HIS A 7 7.02 4.72 -16.47
CA HIS A 7 7.88 5.15 -15.38
C HIS A 7 8.54 3.99 -14.62
N VAL A 8 7.81 2.92 -14.32
CA VAL A 8 8.36 1.72 -13.67
C VAL A 8 9.48 1.11 -14.51
N LEU A 9 9.29 0.99 -15.83
CA LEU A 9 10.31 0.47 -16.74
C LEU A 9 11.53 1.40 -16.83
N GLN A 10 11.33 2.72 -16.84
CA GLN A 10 12.43 3.69 -16.82
C GLN A 10 13.24 3.58 -15.52
N ILE A 11 12.59 3.54 -14.36
CA ILE A 11 13.25 3.38 -13.06
C ILE A 11 14.06 2.08 -13.04
N SER A 12 13.45 0.97 -13.47
CA SER A 12 14.12 -0.35 -13.50
C SER A 12 15.36 -0.35 -14.39
N ARG A 13 15.28 0.27 -15.58
CA ARG A 13 16.42 0.41 -16.50
C ARG A 13 17.51 1.29 -15.92
N LEU A 14 17.16 2.43 -15.31
CA LEU A 14 18.14 3.34 -14.68
C LEU A 14 18.88 2.66 -13.54
N LEU A 15 18.24 1.74 -12.83
CA LEU A 15 18.83 0.95 -11.76
C LEU A 15 19.57 -0.31 -12.27
N GLY A 16 19.59 -0.56 -13.58
CA GLY A 16 20.24 -1.73 -14.18
C GLY A 16 19.55 -3.06 -13.83
N LEU A 17 18.26 -3.02 -13.51
CA LEU A 17 17.46 -4.19 -13.15
C LEU A 17 16.88 -4.86 -14.40
N ALA A 18 16.61 -6.17 -14.27
CA ALA A 18 15.76 -6.88 -15.21
C ALA A 18 14.35 -6.28 -15.22
N GLU A 19 13.59 -6.55 -16.28
CA GLU A 19 12.21 -6.10 -16.37
C GLU A 19 11.36 -6.70 -15.24
N PRO A 20 10.72 -5.87 -14.39
CA PRO A 20 9.98 -6.37 -13.25
C PRO A 20 8.64 -7.00 -13.66
N VAL A 21 8.24 -8.02 -12.90
CA VAL A 21 6.88 -8.59 -12.93
C VAL A 21 5.94 -7.93 -11.92
N GLY A 22 6.51 -7.27 -10.92
CA GLY A 22 5.79 -6.51 -9.90
C GLY A 22 6.62 -5.31 -9.45
N PHE A 23 5.96 -4.27 -8.98
CA PHE A 23 6.61 -3.04 -8.52
C PHE A 23 6.01 -2.63 -7.19
N MET A 24 6.88 -2.34 -6.22
CA MET A 24 6.48 -1.86 -4.90
C MET A 24 7.10 -0.49 -4.64
N LEU A 25 6.27 0.47 -4.27
CA LEU A 25 6.70 1.76 -3.76
C LEU A 25 6.41 1.82 -2.26
N SER A 26 7.44 1.96 -1.45
CA SER A 26 7.32 2.16 0.00
C SER A 26 7.53 3.63 0.35
N TYR A 27 6.60 4.19 1.12
CA TYR A 27 6.66 5.56 1.62
C TYR A 27 6.50 5.57 3.14
N GLU A 28 7.41 6.25 3.83
CA GLU A 28 7.42 6.39 5.27
C GLU A 28 7.03 7.82 5.69
N MET A 29 6.10 7.92 6.62
CA MET A 29 5.64 9.17 7.21
C MET A 29 5.55 9.02 8.73
N GLY A 30 6.59 9.46 9.44
CA GLY A 30 6.70 9.22 10.87
C GLY A 30 6.68 7.72 11.18
N ASP A 31 5.78 7.29 12.07
CA ASP A 31 5.63 5.87 12.40
C ASP A 31 4.78 5.09 11.37
N LEU A 32 4.15 5.76 10.41
CA LEU A 32 3.28 5.14 9.41
C LEU A 32 4.10 4.76 8.18
N TRP A 33 3.99 3.51 7.74
CA TRP A 33 4.51 3.07 6.44
C TRP A 33 3.34 2.77 5.50
N ILE A 34 3.49 3.17 4.25
CA ILE A 34 2.54 2.96 3.16
C ILE A 34 3.28 2.25 2.04
N ASP A 35 2.92 1.00 1.78
CA ASP A 35 3.40 0.26 0.62
C ASP A 35 2.33 0.26 -0.47
N VAL A 36 2.73 0.58 -1.70
CA VAL A 36 1.87 0.49 -2.89
C VAL A 36 2.46 -0.56 -3.81
N TYR A 37 1.79 -1.70 -3.90
CA TYR A 37 2.15 -2.78 -4.79
C TYR A 37 1.33 -2.71 -6.09
N LEU A 38 2.01 -2.91 -7.22
CA LEU A 38 1.44 -3.07 -8.54
C LEU A 38 1.94 -4.37 -9.16
N GLU A 39 1.03 -5.12 -9.78
CA GLU A 39 1.36 -6.32 -10.53
C GLU A 39 1.25 -6.06 -12.02
N LYS A 40 2.06 -6.77 -12.80
CA LYS A 40 1.96 -6.73 -14.25
C LYS A 40 0.88 -7.70 -14.72
N ASP A 41 -0.10 -7.20 -15.45
CA ASP A 41 -1.17 -8.02 -16.03
C ASP A 41 -0.72 -8.80 -17.29
N GLU A 42 -1.64 -9.57 -17.86
CA GLU A 42 -1.42 -10.41 -19.05
C GLU A 42 -1.03 -9.60 -20.29
N ASP A 43 -1.46 -8.33 -20.37
CA ASP A 43 -1.13 -7.39 -21.45
C ASP A 43 0.21 -6.68 -21.20
N GLY A 44 0.85 -6.97 -20.07
CA GLY A 44 2.14 -6.42 -19.69
C GLY A 44 2.06 -5.02 -19.08
N GLN A 45 0.88 -4.57 -18.66
CA GLN A 45 0.71 -3.28 -17.99
C GLN A 45 0.74 -3.45 -16.48
N PHE A 46 1.34 -2.49 -15.77
CA PHE A 46 1.23 -2.44 -14.32
C PHE A 46 -0.18 -1.96 -13.95
N SER A 47 -0.98 -2.85 -13.39
CA SER A 47 -2.35 -2.62 -12.97
C SER A 47 -2.64 -3.31 -11.64
N GLY A 48 -3.82 -3.05 -11.06
CA GLY A 48 -4.17 -3.53 -9.72
C GLY A 48 -3.29 -2.93 -8.62
N ARG A 49 -3.83 -2.01 -7.82
CA ARG A 49 -3.09 -1.40 -6.71
C ARG A 49 -3.53 -2.04 -5.41
N THR A 50 -2.58 -2.61 -4.69
CA THR A 50 -2.76 -2.97 -3.28
C THR A 50 -1.99 -1.99 -2.43
N TYR A 51 -2.69 -1.36 -1.50
CA TYR A 51 -2.11 -0.44 -0.54
C TYR A 51 -2.01 -1.13 0.80
N THR A 52 -0.82 -1.18 1.40
CA THR A 52 -0.63 -1.72 2.74
C THR A 52 -0.21 -0.62 3.69
N LEU A 53 -1.04 -0.36 4.70
CA LEU A 53 -0.67 0.50 5.83
C LEU A 53 0.00 -0.34 6.89
N SER A 54 1.09 0.17 7.43
CA SER A 54 1.76 -0.46 8.56
C SER A 54 2.04 0.55 9.66
N VAL A 55 1.70 0.19 10.90
CA VAL A 55 1.98 1.00 12.10
C VAL A 55 2.62 0.13 13.20
N PRO A 56 3.44 0.70 14.09
CA PRO A 56 3.92 -0.01 15.27
C PRO A 56 2.75 -0.52 16.13
N LEU A 57 2.95 -1.64 16.82
CA LEU A 57 1.90 -2.26 17.64
C LEU A 57 1.31 -1.35 18.71
N HIS A 58 2.06 -0.36 19.23
CA HIS A 58 1.51 0.60 20.19
C HIS A 58 0.44 1.54 19.60
N LYS A 59 0.33 1.64 18.26
CA LYS A 59 -0.74 2.38 17.55
C LYS A 59 -1.85 1.48 17.00
N ARG A 60 -1.79 0.16 17.29
CA ARG A 60 -2.73 -0.86 16.79
C ARG A 60 -4.20 -0.46 16.98
N GLU A 61 -4.58 -0.09 18.19
CA GLU A 61 -5.97 0.23 18.53
C GLU A 61 -6.51 1.41 17.69
N ARG A 62 -5.66 2.41 17.42
CA ARG A 62 -6.01 3.58 16.62
C ARG A 62 -6.28 3.19 15.16
N LEU A 63 -5.41 2.36 14.57
CA LEU A 63 -5.59 1.87 13.20
C LEU A 63 -6.80 0.94 13.09
N GLU A 64 -6.97 -0.01 14.02
CA GLU A 64 -8.13 -0.90 14.02
C GLU A 64 -9.45 -0.12 14.17
N SER A 65 -9.47 0.91 15.01
CA SER A 65 -10.67 1.74 15.18
C SER A 65 -11.01 2.52 13.91
N LEU A 66 -10.01 3.07 13.22
CA LEU A 66 -10.21 3.76 11.94
C LEU A 66 -10.73 2.78 10.88
N VAL A 67 -10.10 1.62 10.75
CA VAL A 67 -10.50 0.61 9.77
C VAL A 67 -11.93 0.11 10.03
N ARG A 68 -12.31 -0.07 11.30
CA ARG A 68 -13.67 -0.47 11.67
C ARG A 68 -14.71 0.60 11.32
N SER A 69 -14.39 1.90 11.40
CA SER A 69 -15.36 2.97 11.10
C SER A 69 -15.71 3.07 9.61
N PHE A 70 -14.80 2.65 8.73
CA PHE A 70 -15.02 2.66 7.28
C PHE A 70 -15.59 1.34 6.77
N PHE A 71 -15.01 0.22 7.19
CA PHE A 71 -15.23 -1.06 6.52
C PHE A 71 -15.93 -2.11 7.40
N ASN A 72 -16.44 -1.70 8.57
CA ASN A 72 -17.05 -2.60 9.57
C ASN A 72 -16.17 -3.83 9.93
N GLY A 73 -14.84 -3.71 9.77
CA GLY A 73 -13.89 -4.78 10.06
C GLY A 73 -13.70 -5.82 8.93
N ASN A 74 -14.20 -5.58 7.72
CA ASN A 74 -14.05 -6.50 6.58
C ASN A 74 -12.70 -6.42 5.86
N VAL A 75 -11.67 -5.89 6.52
CA VAL A 75 -10.36 -5.66 5.89
C VAL A 75 -9.35 -6.67 6.40
N GLN A 76 -8.41 -7.07 5.54
CA GLN A 76 -7.37 -8.01 5.94
C GLN A 76 -6.35 -7.32 6.85
N ILE A 77 -6.34 -7.74 8.12
CA ILE A 77 -5.41 -7.28 9.14
C ILE A 77 -4.44 -8.43 9.46
N SER A 78 -3.15 -8.14 9.44
CA SER A 78 -2.09 -9.05 9.90
C SER A 78 -1.12 -8.30 10.81
N ASN A 79 -0.29 -9.02 11.55
CA ASN A 79 0.73 -8.41 12.40
C ASN A 79 1.94 -9.33 12.53
N ASP A 80 3.10 -8.73 12.79
CA ASP A 80 4.30 -9.43 13.26
C ASP A 80 4.61 -9.01 14.70
N ASN A 81 5.86 -9.21 15.14
CA ASN A 81 6.30 -8.88 16.49
C ASN A 81 6.42 -7.37 16.75
N GLU A 82 6.41 -6.54 15.71
CA GLU A 82 6.73 -5.11 15.78
C GLU A 82 5.59 -4.23 15.25
N ARG A 83 4.87 -4.70 14.23
CA ARG A 83 3.92 -3.87 13.46
C ARG A 83 2.61 -4.58 13.13
N LEU A 84 1.57 -3.78 13.00
CA LEU A 84 0.26 -4.14 12.45
C LEU A 84 0.23 -3.70 10.98
N TYR A 85 -0.28 -4.56 10.11
CA TYR A 85 -0.44 -4.34 8.68
C TYR A 85 -1.92 -4.45 8.30
N VAL A 86 -2.39 -3.54 7.45
CA VAL A 86 -3.74 -3.59 6.87
C VAL A 86 -3.62 -3.34 5.39
N SER A 87 -4.17 -4.24 4.57
CA SER A 87 -4.12 -4.13 3.11
C SER A 87 -5.46 -3.76 2.53
N PHE A 88 -5.45 -2.86 1.55
CA PHE A 88 -6.61 -2.26 0.92
C PHE A 88 -6.50 -2.42 -0.59
N SER A 89 -7.63 -2.67 -1.23
CA SER A 89 -7.82 -2.40 -2.65
C SER A 89 -7.74 -0.90 -2.93
N GLN A 90 -7.69 -0.53 -4.21
CA GLN A 90 -7.71 0.88 -4.60
C GLN A 90 -8.96 1.62 -4.14
N GLU A 91 -10.14 1.00 -4.22
CA GLU A 91 -11.40 1.62 -3.82
C GLU A 91 -11.40 1.93 -2.31
N GLU A 92 -11.04 0.94 -1.49
CA GLU A 92 -10.92 1.11 -0.04
C GLU A 92 -9.85 2.17 0.33
N TRP A 93 -8.74 2.22 -0.41
CA TRP A 93 -7.71 3.22 -0.19
C TRP A 93 -8.21 4.65 -0.40
N GLU A 94 -8.98 4.89 -1.46
CA GLU A 94 -9.52 6.22 -1.77
C GLU A 94 -10.50 6.73 -0.70
N GLU A 95 -11.18 5.82 0.00
CA GLU A 95 -12.03 6.15 1.15
C GLU A 95 -11.23 6.56 2.38
N ILE A 96 -10.19 5.80 2.74
CA ILE A 96 -9.48 5.97 4.02
C ILE A 96 -8.30 6.95 3.96
N ASN A 97 -7.66 7.15 2.80
CA ASN A 97 -6.40 7.91 2.69
C ASN A 97 -6.48 9.34 3.26
N ARG A 98 -7.63 10.00 3.12
CA ARG A 98 -7.84 11.36 3.64
C ARG A 98 -7.84 11.42 5.17
N GLU A 99 -8.24 10.35 5.83
CA GLU A 99 -8.31 10.25 7.28
C GLU A 99 -7.01 9.73 7.91
N LEU A 100 -6.00 9.35 7.14
CA LEU A 100 -4.73 8.83 7.69
C LEU A 100 -3.97 9.86 8.53
N THR A 101 -4.22 11.15 8.31
CA THR A 101 -3.71 12.22 9.17
C THR A 101 -4.20 12.07 10.62
N SER A 102 -5.34 11.42 10.84
CA SER A 102 -5.86 11.08 12.17
C SER A 102 -5.08 9.97 12.87
N LEU A 103 -4.01 9.41 12.29
CA LEU A 103 -3.12 8.42 12.93
C LEU A 103 -1.88 9.06 13.59
N PHE A 104 -1.66 10.37 13.38
CA PHE A 104 -0.56 11.14 13.96
C PHE A 104 -0.92 11.73 15.32
#